data_AF-A0A943ZD10-F1
#
_entry.id   AF-A0A943ZD10-F1
#
_cell.length_a   1.000
_cell.length_b   1.000
_cell.length_c   1.000
_cell.angle_alpha   90.00
_cell.angle_beta   90.00
_cell.angle_gamma   90.00
#
_symmetry.space_group_name_H-M   'P 1'
#
loop_
_entity.id
_entity.type
_entity.pdbx_description
1 polymer ?
#
loop_
_entity_poly.entity_id
_entity_poly.type
_entity_poly.pdbx_seq_one_letter_code
_entity_poly.pdbx_strand_id
1 'polypeptide(L)'
;MNTLMDICKRSFYLNLFIVVIPIIAYMIHNGSSATVALVWYLLLSLIMPWAYLSFKSSTFGDGKSISRIAYVVSWIIIHGISYKGIFLGVDLSMLWSWPTAGRDVAFLVAMYIGVTISLIFAYGLTRLVGGRNE
;
A
#
# COMPACT_ATOMS: atom_id res chain seq x y z
N MET A 1 3.53 21.67 -5.80
CA MET A 1 2.47 20.64 -5.73
C MET A 1 2.30 20.27 -4.27
N ASN A 2 1.07 20.19 -3.75
CA ASN A 2 0.84 19.80 -2.35
C ASN A 2 1.52 18.43 -2.08
N THR A 3 2.29 18.31 -1.00
CA THR A 3 2.99 17.07 -0.61
C THR A 3 2.06 15.85 -0.61
N LEU A 4 0.83 15.99 -0.10
CA LEU A 4 -0.14 14.89 -0.11
C LEU A 4 -0.51 14.47 -1.54
N MET A 5 -0.69 15.45 -2.43
CA MET A 5 -1.01 15.17 -3.83
C MET A 5 0.17 14.52 -4.56
N ASP A 6 1.42 14.90 -4.22
CA ASP A 6 2.62 14.26 -4.76
C ASP A 6 2.78 12.82 -4.26
N ILE A 7 2.52 12.56 -2.97
CA ILE A 7 2.47 11.21 -2.42
C ILE A 7 1.39 10.38 -3.12
N CYS A 8 0.17 10.90 -3.26
CA CYS A 8 -0.92 10.20 -3.97
C CYS A 8 -0.52 9.89 -5.42
N LYS A 9 0.06 10.84 -6.15
CA LYS A 9 0.49 10.65 -7.53
C LYS A 9 1.56 9.56 -7.65
N ARG A 10 2.57 9.56 -6.78
CA ARG A 10 3.62 8.52 -6.76
C ARG A 10 3.09 7.18 -6.32
N SER A 11 2.21 7.17 -5.33
CA SER A 11 1.51 5.96 -4.89
C SER A 11 0.71 5.33 -6.04
N PHE A 12 0.03 6.13 -6.87
CA PHE A 12 -0.64 5.65 -8.07
C PHE A 12 0.30 4.88 -9.00
N TYR A 13 1.46 5.45 -9.33
CA TYR A 13 2.44 4.75 -10.18
C TYR A 13 3.01 3.50 -9.52
N LEU A 14 3.29 3.51 -8.21
CA LEU A 14 3.76 2.33 -7.48
C LEU A 14 2.70 1.22 -7.49
N ASN A 15 1.43 1.58 -7.31
CA ASN A 15 0.33 0.62 -7.27
C ASN A 15 0.08 -0.08 -8.61
N LEU A 16 0.46 0.53 -9.75
CA LEU A 16 0.45 -0.18 -11.03
C LEU A 16 1.35 -1.43 -11.01
N PHE A 17 2.46 -1.40 -10.28
CA PHE A 17 3.35 -2.56 -10.16
C PHE A 17 2.95 -3.49 -9.01
N ILE A 18 2.41 -2.92 -7.92
CA ILE A 18 2.06 -3.67 -6.71
C ILE A 18 0.77 -4.46 -6.87
N VAL A 19 -0.25 -3.89 -7.51
CA VAL A 19 -1.63 -4.41 -7.48
C VAL A 19 -1.98 -5.18 -8.75
N VAL A 20 -1.42 -4.82 -9.91
CA VAL A 20 -1.70 -5.50 -11.18
C VAL A 20 -1.22 -6.95 -11.18
N ILE A 21 -0.03 -7.23 -10.64
CA ILE A 21 0.53 -8.61 -10.60
C ILE A 21 -0.36 -9.53 -9.74
N PRO A 22 -0.74 -9.16 -8.50
CA PRO A 22 -1.70 -9.92 -7.71
C PRO A 22 -3.06 -10.14 -8.39
N ILE A 23 -3.58 -9.14 -9.10
CA ILE A 23 -4.85 -9.26 -9.83
C ILE A 23 -4.74 -10.30 -10.94
N ILE A 24 -3.67 -10.25 -11.75
CA ILE A 24 -3.44 -11.23 -12.82
C ILE A 24 -3.33 -12.63 -12.22
N ALA A 25 -2.59 -12.79 -11.11
CA ALA A 25 -2.47 -14.07 -10.42
C ALA A 25 -3.83 -14.59 -9.91
N TYR A 26 -4.67 -13.71 -9.36
CA TYR A 26 -6.01 -14.04 -8.90
C TYR A 26 -6.93 -14.48 -10.07
N MET A 27 -6.89 -13.74 -11.18
CA MET A 27 -7.71 -13.98 -12.36
C MET A 27 -7.35 -15.27 -13.11
N ILE A 28 -6.06 -15.55 -13.29
CA ILE A 28 -5.60 -16.75 -14.02
C ILE A 28 -6.00 -18.04 -13.29
N HIS A 29 -6.04 -18.00 -11.95
CA HIS A 29 -6.41 -19.15 -11.12
C HIS A 29 -7.90 -19.16 -10.73
N ASN A 30 -8.75 -18.42 -11.44
CA ASN A 30 -10.20 -18.41 -11.24
C ASN A 30 -10.61 -18.12 -9.78
N GLY A 31 -9.85 -17.26 -9.10
CA GLY A 31 -10.04 -16.93 -7.68
C GLY A 31 -9.55 -17.98 -6.67
N SER A 32 -9.09 -19.16 -7.12
CA SER A 32 -8.55 -20.24 -6.26
C SER A 32 -7.27 -19.85 -5.52
N SER A 33 -6.64 -18.73 -5.87
CA SER A 33 -5.34 -18.31 -5.37
C SER A 33 -5.38 -16.96 -4.65
N ALA A 34 -6.47 -16.69 -3.90
CA ALA A 34 -6.56 -15.50 -3.04
C ALA A 34 -5.37 -15.38 -2.08
N THR A 35 -4.89 -16.50 -1.53
CA THR A 35 -3.68 -16.55 -0.70
C THR A 35 -2.44 -16.10 -1.46
N VAL A 36 -2.26 -16.54 -2.71
CA VAL A 36 -1.10 -16.16 -3.53
C VAL A 36 -1.17 -14.68 -3.90
N ALA A 37 -2.35 -14.18 -4.28
CA ALA A 37 -2.55 -12.75 -4.54
C ALA A 37 -2.24 -11.90 -3.30
N LEU A 38 -2.67 -12.34 -2.11
CA LEU A 38 -2.36 -11.68 -0.84
C LEU A 38 -0.85 -11.68 -0.55
N VAL A 39 -0.18 -12.82 -0.70
CA VAL A 39 1.28 -12.95 -0.47
C VAL A 39 2.05 -12.02 -1.40
N TRP A 40 1.71 -12.01 -2.70
CA TRP A 40 2.36 -11.12 -3.67
C TRP A 40 2.07 -9.66 -3.38
N TYR A 41 0.84 -9.33 -3.00
CA TYR A 41 0.52 -7.96 -2.60
C TYR A 41 1.34 -7.51 -1.39
N LEU A 42 1.46 -8.33 -0.34
CA LEU A 42 2.26 -7.98 0.84
C LEU A 42 3.75 -7.80 0.48
N LEU A 43 4.31 -8.71 -0.31
CA LEU A 43 5.71 -8.61 -0.75
C LEU A 43 5.95 -7.37 -1.61
N LEU A 44 5.13 -7.14 -2.63
CA LEU A 44 5.31 -6.03 -3.56
C LEU A 44 5.02 -4.68 -2.89
N SER A 45 3.99 -4.62 -2.05
CA SER A 45 3.66 -3.39 -1.31
C SER A 45 4.77 -2.98 -0.34
N LEU A 46 5.59 -3.91 0.14
CA LEU A 46 6.78 -3.59 0.93
C LEU A 46 7.98 -3.24 0.04
N ILE A 47 8.34 -4.12 -0.89
CA ILE A 47 9.60 -4.06 -1.64
C ILE A 47 9.60 -2.89 -2.63
N MET A 48 8.49 -2.66 -3.35
CA MET A 48 8.45 -1.64 -4.40
C MET A 48 8.65 -0.22 -3.83
N PRO A 49 7.91 0.20 -2.78
CA PRO A 49 8.12 1.53 -2.22
C PRO A 49 9.44 1.62 -1.44
N TRP A 50 9.88 0.54 -0.76
CA TRP A 50 11.19 0.52 -0.11
C TRP A 50 12.34 0.76 -1.10
N ALA A 51 12.29 0.09 -2.26
CA ALA A 51 13.25 0.29 -3.34
C ALA A 51 13.14 1.70 -3.94
N TYR A 52 11.91 2.17 -4.20
CA TYR A 52 11.66 3.51 -4.72
C TYR A 52 12.22 4.62 -3.82
N LEU A 53 12.13 4.45 -2.50
CA LEU A 53 12.66 5.41 -1.52
C LEU A 53 14.19 5.38 -1.39
N SER A 54 14.87 4.36 -1.93
CA SER A 54 16.34 4.31 -1.94
C SER A 54 16.99 5.29 -2.93
N PHE A 55 16.24 5.78 -3.92
CA PHE A 55 16.77 6.71 -4.90
C PHE A 55 16.86 8.13 -4.33
N LYS A 56 18.03 8.77 -4.46
CA LYS A 56 18.24 10.16 -4.00
C LYS A 56 17.30 11.17 -4.66
N SER A 57 16.79 10.88 -5.86
CA SER A 57 15.80 11.69 -6.58
C SER A 57 14.36 11.46 -6.10
N SER A 58 14.13 10.50 -5.20
CA SER A 58 12.81 10.18 -4.64
C SER A 58 12.44 11.15 -3.51
N THR A 59 12.19 12.40 -3.91
CA THR A 59 11.83 13.48 -3.00
C THR A 59 10.40 13.92 -3.22
N PHE A 60 9.69 14.29 -2.16
CA PHE A 60 8.26 14.61 -2.15
C PHE A 60 8.04 16.07 -1.76
N GLY A 61 7.10 16.74 -2.43
CA GLY A 61 6.77 18.15 -2.16
C GLY A 61 7.99 19.06 -2.34
N ASP A 62 8.42 19.73 -1.27
CA ASP A 62 9.56 20.67 -1.25
C ASP A 62 10.94 19.98 -1.33
N GLY A 63 11.06 18.83 -1.99
CA GLY A 63 12.32 18.10 -2.07
C GLY A 63 12.65 17.26 -0.83
N LYS A 64 11.67 16.97 0.03
CA LYS A 64 11.85 16.18 1.26
C LYS A 64 11.72 14.69 0.97
N SER A 65 12.59 13.88 1.55
CA SER A 65 12.56 12.43 1.36
C SER A 65 11.83 11.70 2.50
N ILE A 66 11.56 10.41 2.29
CA ILE A 66 10.96 9.51 3.28
C ILE A 66 12.02 8.45 3.65
N SER A 67 12.25 8.23 4.94
CA SER A 67 13.15 7.16 5.41
C SER A 67 12.54 5.80 5.10
N ARG A 68 13.39 4.86 4.67
CA ARG A 68 12.99 3.48 4.42
C ARG A 68 12.56 2.78 5.70
N ILE A 69 13.25 3.00 6.82
CA ILE A 69 12.84 2.45 8.11
C ILE A 69 11.46 3.01 8.50
N ALA A 70 11.23 4.31 8.36
CA ALA A 70 9.92 4.91 8.63
C ALA A 70 8.82 4.30 7.74
N TYR A 71 9.16 3.98 6.49
CA TYR A 71 8.25 3.26 5.59
C TYR A 71 7.94 1.85 6.05
N VAL A 72 8.94 1.05 6.42
CA VAL A 72 8.73 -0.33 6.92
C VAL A 72 7.85 -0.32 8.17
N VAL A 73 8.12 0.58 9.12
CA VAL A 73 7.30 0.73 10.34
C VAL A 73 5.86 1.08 9.99
N SER A 74 5.67 2.05 9.09
CA SER A 74 4.33 2.46 8.65
C SER A 74 3.60 1.33 7.92
N TRP A 75 4.32 0.58 7.07
CA TRP A 75 3.76 -0.57 6.36
C TRP A 75 3.27 -1.64 7.32
N ILE A 76 4.06 -1.99 8.35
CA ILE A 76 3.69 -2.96 9.40
C ILE A 76 2.44 -2.49 10.14
N ILE A 77 2.39 -1.23 10.56
CA ILE A 77 1.25 -0.67 11.30
C ILE A 77 -0.02 -0.74 10.46
N ILE A 78 0.02 -0.25 9.22
CA ILE A 78 -1.18 -0.19 8.37
C ILE A 78 -1.67 -1.60 8.02
N HIS A 79 -0.79 -2.52 7.61
CA HIS A 79 -1.21 -3.89 7.30
C HIS A 79 -1.63 -4.68 8.54
N GLY A 80 -1.01 -4.44 9.70
CA GLY A 80 -1.42 -5.02 10.98
C GLY A 80 -2.82 -4.57 11.40
N ILE A 81 -3.13 -3.28 11.25
CA ILE A 81 -4.48 -2.74 11.50
C ILE A 81 -5.48 -3.32 10.50
N SER A 82 -5.15 -3.36 9.20
CA SER A 82 -6.01 -3.94 8.18
C SER A 82 -6.31 -5.42 8.45
N TYR A 83 -5.29 -6.21 8.83
CA TYR A 83 -5.46 -7.61 9.22
C TYR A 83 -6.40 -7.75 10.42
N LYS A 84 -6.16 -7.00 11.49
CA LYS A 84 -7.04 -7.02 12.67
C LYS A 84 -8.47 -6.60 12.32
N GLY A 85 -8.64 -5.60 11.47
CA GLY A 85 -9.95 -5.16 10.99
C GLY A 85 -10.69 -6.26 10.24
N ILE A 86 -10.05 -6.82 9.20
CA ILE A 86 -10.67 -7.81 8.31
C ILE A 86 -10.99 -9.13 9.03
N PHE A 87 -10.11 -9.60 9.92
CA PHE A 87 -10.24 -10.93 10.52
C PHE A 87 -10.81 -10.93 11.95
N LEU A 88 -10.77 -9.82 12.68
CA LEU A 88 -11.10 -9.81 14.12
C LEU A 88 -12.09 -8.72 14.54
N GLY A 89 -12.42 -7.75 13.69
CA GLY A 89 -13.09 -6.53 14.18
C GLY A 89 -14.18 -5.91 13.30
N VAL A 90 -14.25 -6.23 12.01
CA VAL A 90 -15.21 -5.61 11.08
C VAL A 90 -16.13 -6.68 10.51
N ASP A 91 -17.44 -6.46 10.65
CA ASP A 91 -18.42 -7.27 9.92
C ASP A 91 -18.37 -6.91 8.43
N LEU A 92 -17.89 -7.85 7.62
CA LEU A 92 -17.80 -7.72 6.17
C LEU A 92 -19.00 -8.38 5.46
N SER A 93 -20.04 -8.82 6.18
CA SER A 93 -21.23 -9.48 5.62
C SER A 93 -21.85 -8.71 4.45
N MET A 94 -21.96 -7.38 4.58
CA MET A 94 -22.44 -6.49 3.52
C MET A 94 -21.50 -6.51 2.29
N LEU A 95 -20.19 -6.48 2.50
CA LEU A 95 -19.23 -6.56 1.39
C LEU A 95 -19.36 -7.91 0.68
N TRP A 96 -19.53 -9.00 1.44
CA TRP A 96 -19.69 -10.34 0.88
C TRP A 96 -21.00 -10.54 0.10
N SER A 97 -22.03 -9.72 0.33
CA SER A 97 -23.28 -9.76 -0.44
C SER A 97 -23.20 -9.06 -1.80
N TRP A 98 -22.15 -8.28 -2.07
CA TRP A 98 -21.95 -7.63 -3.36
C TRP A 98 -21.63 -8.64 -4.47
N PRO A 99 -21.93 -8.31 -5.74
CA PRO A 99 -21.44 -9.07 -6.88
C PRO A 99 -19.91 -9.20 -6.83
N THR A 100 -19.36 -10.32 -7.33
CA THR A 100 -17.92 -10.59 -7.32
C THR A 100 -17.10 -9.42 -7.84
N ALA A 101 -17.47 -8.87 -9.00
CA ALA A 101 -16.80 -7.70 -9.58
C ALA A 101 -16.80 -6.48 -8.63
N GLY A 102 -17.88 -6.24 -7.88
CA GLY A 102 -17.96 -5.15 -6.92
C GLY A 102 -17.03 -5.34 -5.73
N ARG A 103 -16.92 -6.58 -5.23
CA ARG A 103 -15.97 -6.92 -4.15
C ARG A 103 -14.52 -6.77 -4.60
N ASP A 104 -14.21 -7.22 -5.81
CA ASP A 104 -12.87 -7.15 -6.36
C ASP A 104 -12.41 -5.70 -6.51
N VAL A 105 -13.30 -4.82 -6.98
CA VAL A 105 -13.04 -3.36 -7.03
C VAL A 105 -12.84 -2.79 -5.63
N ALA A 106 -13.65 -3.18 -4.65
CA ALA A 106 -13.51 -2.71 -3.27
C ALA A 106 -12.16 -3.13 -2.65
N PHE A 107 -11.74 -4.38 -2.87
CA PHE A 107 -10.42 -4.87 -2.42
C PHE A 107 -9.28 -4.14 -3.13
N LEU A 108 -9.39 -3.88 -4.43
CA LEU A 108 -8.40 -3.12 -5.20
C LEU A 108 -8.25 -1.69 -4.64
N VAL A 109 -9.36 -1.02 -4.36
CA VAL A 109 -9.36 0.31 -3.74
C VAL A 109 -8.73 0.26 -2.35
N ALA A 110 -9.06 -0.74 -1.53
CA ALA A 110 -8.48 -0.92 -0.21
C ALA A 110 -6.95 -1.14 -0.27
N MET A 111 -6.46 -1.96 -1.20
CA MET A 111 -5.03 -2.19 -1.44
C MET A 111 -4.32 -0.88 -1.84
N TYR A 112 -4.91 -0.12 -2.77
CA TYR A 112 -4.39 1.18 -3.18
C TYR A 112 -4.28 2.18 -2.02
N ILE A 113 -5.36 2.27 -1.23
CA ILE A 113 -5.42 3.14 -0.05
C ILE A 113 -4.39 2.71 0.98
N GLY A 114 -4.21 1.40 1.21
CA GLY A 114 -3.23 0.85 2.15
C GLY A 114 -1.82 1.35 1.86
N VAL A 115 -1.33 1.18 0.63
CA VAL A 115 0.00 1.64 0.20
C VAL A 115 0.12 3.17 0.35
N THR A 116 -0.92 3.91 -0.05
CA THR A 116 -0.92 5.38 0.00
C THR A 116 -0.84 5.88 1.44
N ILE A 117 -1.63 5.33 2.35
CA ILE A 117 -1.62 5.69 3.77
C ILE A 117 -0.26 5.33 4.40
N SER A 118 0.32 4.17 4.06
CA SER A 118 1.67 3.82 4.54
C SER A 118 2.70 4.87 4.15
N LEU A 119 2.66 5.40 2.92
CA LEU A 119 3.57 6.48 2.49
C LEU A 119 3.30 7.80 3.22
N ILE A 120 2.04 8.17 3.43
CA ILE A 120 1.67 9.39 4.18
C ILE A 120 2.18 9.29 5.62
N PHE A 121 1.95 8.15 6.28
CA PHE A 121 2.37 7.93 7.65
C PHE A 121 3.90 7.89 7.76
N ALA A 122 4.57 7.25 6.80
CA ALA A 122 6.03 7.22 6.73
C ALA A 122 6.64 8.60 6.54
N TYR A 123 6.02 9.43 5.70
CA TYR A 123 6.39 10.83 5.55
C TYR A 123 6.29 11.55 6.89
N GLY A 124 5.15 11.44 7.57
CA GLY A 124 4.95 12.02 8.91
C GLY A 124 6.00 11.58 9.92
N LEU A 125 6.23 10.27 10.05
CA LEU A 125 7.24 9.69 10.95
C LEU A 125 8.65 10.19 10.61
N THR A 126 9.03 10.22 9.33
CA THR A 126 10.34 10.72 8.89
C THR A 126 10.54 12.18 9.32
N ARG A 127 9.49 13.00 9.24
CA ARG A 127 9.55 14.40 9.67
C ARG A 127 9.66 14.54 11.19
N LEU A 128 8.98 13.71 11.96
CA LEU A 128 9.03 13.73 13.43
C LEU A 128 10.41 13.32 13.97
N VAL A 129 11.11 12.40 13.30
CA VAL A 129 12.41 11.86 13.75
C VAL A 129 13.60 12.69 13.25
N GLY A 130 13.36 13.87 12.64
CA GLY A 130 14.44 14.77 12.21
C GLY A 130 15.06 14.47 10.85
N GLY A 131 14.40 13.63 10.04
CA GLY A 131 14.54 13.58 8.58
C GLY A 131 15.96 13.54 8.03
N ARG A 132 16.67 12.43 8.22
CA ARG A 132 17.81 12.08 7.36
C ARG A 132 17.40 10.94 6.44
N ASN A 133 17.69 11.09 5.15
CA ASN A 133 17.80 9.93 4.27
C ASN A 133 18.93 9.06 4.79
N GLU A 134 18.65 7.78 4.96
CA GLU A 134 19.67 6.74 5.06
C GLU A 134 20.48 6.66 3.77
#